data_AF-Q5C2C2-F1
#
_entry.id   AF-Q5C2C2-F1
#
_cell.length_a   1.000
_cell.length_b   1.000
_cell.length_c   1.000
_cell.angle_alpha   90.00
_cell.angle_beta   90.00
_cell.angle_gamma   90.00
#
_symmetry.space_group_name_H-M   'P 1'
#
loop_
_entity.id
_entity.type
_entity.pdbx_description
1 polymer ?
#
loop_
_entity_poly.entity_id
_entity_poly.type
_entity_poly.pdbx_seq_one_letter_code
_entity_poly.pdbx_strand_id
1 'polypeptide(L)'
;AAKLAREAQASSRLSLDRYLFYSNRYLNHMQSLKFEARLYETVQSKMETIQAHGTSWIDVKFFKKLVEILCRCRRTLMYTYAFAYFLKKNNHSLIFESNQSDLEQSTEQLSEYLDRDLSNINLNELKQKMQDKARYCESRRHVLLDHVHEGYDKGFWEQSDIC
;
A
#
# COMPACT_ATOMS: atom_id res chain seq x y z
N ALA A 1 -20.93 15.85 37.66
CA ALA A 1 -21.71 16.11 36.44
C ALA A 1 -20.89 16.78 35.34
N ALA A 2 -20.43 18.03 35.48
CA ALA A 2 -19.70 18.76 34.43
C ALA A 2 -18.36 18.13 34.00
N LYS A 3 -17.60 17.55 34.94
CA LYS A 3 -16.34 16.84 34.66
C LYS A 3 -16.57 15.61 33.75
N LEU A 4 -17.55 14.76 34.10
CA LEU A 4 -17.92 13.58 33.32
C LEU A 4 -18.42 13.94 31.91
N ALA A 5 -19.18 15.03 31.77
CA ALA A 5 -19.62 15.50 30.46
C ALA A 5 -18.45 15.98 29.58
N ARG A 6 -17.46 16.66 30.16
CA ARG A 6 -16.23 17.06 29.43
C ARG A 6 -15.37 15.85 29.04
N GLU A 7 -15.24 14.87 29.92
CA GLU A 7 -14.51 13.62 29.65
C GLU A 7 -15.19 12.80 28.54
N ALA A 8 -16.52 12.68 28.56
CA ALA A 8 -17.30 12.04 27.50
C ALA A 8 -17.14 12.76 26.15
N GLN A 9 -17.20 14.10 26.14
CA GLN A 9 -16.99 14.89 24.92
C GLN A 9 -15.57 14.73 24.36
N ALA A 10 -14.55 14.74 25.23
CA ALA A 10 -13.17 14.52 24.83
C ALA A 10 -12.95 13.11 24.26
N SER A 11 -13.51 12.08 24.90
CA SER A 11 -13.45 10.69 24.43
C SER A 11 -14.14 10.50 23.07
N SER A 12 -15.32 11.11 22.88
CA SER A 12 -16.03 11.10 21.60
C SER A 12 -15.20 11.75 20.48
N ARG A 13 -14.55 12.88 20.76
CA ARG A 13 -13.67 13.55 19.80
C ARG A 13 -12.45 12.70 19.43
N LEU A 14 -11.79 12.08 20.41
CA LEU A 14 -10.64 11.20 20.16
C LEU A 14 -11.01 10.00 19.28
N SER A 15 -12.19 9.42 19.50
CA SER A 15 -12.69 8.28 18.72
C SER A 15 -12.99 8.69 17.26
N LEU A 16 -13.58 9.87 17.06
CA LEU A 16 -13.82 10.42 15.72
C LEU A 16 -12.52 10.75 14.99
N ASP A 17 -11.57 11.42 15.65
CA ASP A 17 -10.28 11.76 15.07
C ASP A 17 -9.50 10.50 14.67
N ARG A 18 -9.57 9.44 15.49
CA ARG A 18 -9.02 8.12 15.17
C ARG A 18 -9.69 7.54 13.93
N TYR A 19 -11.02 7.48 13.90
CA TYR A 19 -11.75 6.96 12.75
C TYR A 19 -11.36 7.68 11.45
N LEU A 20 -11.40 9.03 11.45
CA LEU A 20 -11.05 9.84 10.29
C LEU A 20 -9.61 9.59 9.81
N PHE A 21 -8.66 9.44 10.74
CA PHE A 21 -7.27 9.16 10.40
C PHE A 21 -7.11 7.85 9.59
N TYR A 22 -7.72 6.76 10.06
CA TYR A 22 -7.60 5.44 9.43
C TYR A 22 -8.51 5.32 8.20
N SER A 23 -9.74 5.85 8.26
CA SER A 23 -10.69 5.81 7.14
C SER A 23 -10.17 6.60 5.94
N ASN A 24 -9.60 7.79 6.16
CA ASN A 24 -9.05 8.60 5.07
C ASN A 24 -7.91 7.87 4.36
N ARG A 25 -7.01 7.20 5.09
CA ARG A 25 -5.90 6.45 4.48
C ARG A 25 -6.37 5.22 3.72
N TYR A 26 -7.33 4.48 4.30
CA TYR A 26 -8.00 3.39 3.59
C TYR A 26 -8.58 3.86 2.26
N LEU A 27 -9.37 4.93 2.29
CA LEU A 27 -10.04 5.49 1.11
C LEU A 27 -9.05 6.03 0.09
N ASN A 28 -7.96 6.67 0.53
CA ASN A 28 -6.90 7.15 -0.34
C ASN A 28 -6.24 6.00 -1.10
N HIS A 29 -5.84 4.92 -0.41
CA HIS A 29 -5.27 3.75 -1.09
C HIS A 29 -6.29 3.06 -2.01
N MET A 30 -7.57 3.01 -1.62
CA MET A 30 -8.64 2.50 -2.47
C MET A 30 -8.79 3.33 -3.75
N GLN A 31 -8.66 4.65 -3.65
CA GLN A 31 -8.71 5.54 -4.80
C GLN A 31 -7.47 5.39 -5.69
N SER A 32 -6.27 5.36 -5.12
CA SER A 32 -5.02 5.08 -5.86
C SER A 32 -5.07 3.74 -6.59
N LEU A 33 -5.58 2.68 -5.95
CA LEU A 33 -5.73 1.37 -6.58
C LEU A 33 -6.64 1.42 -7.83
N LYS A 34 -7.68 2.26 -7.83
CA LYS A 34 -8.53 2.47 -9.02
C LYS A 34 -7.77 3.15 -10.15
N PHE A 35 -6.88 4.09 -9.85
CA PHE A 35 -6.04 4.73 -10.86
C PHE A 35 -5.00 3.75 -11.43
N GLU A 36 -4.36 2.95 -10.58
CA GLU A 36 -3.41 1.91 -10.99
C GLU A 36 -4.05 0.81 -11.84
N ALA A 37 -5.32 0.45 -11.57
CA ALA A 37 -6.08 -0.47 -12.42
C ALA A 37 -6.31 0.10 -13.83
N ARG A 38 -6.48 1.42 -13.97
CA ARG A 38 -6.56 2.06 -15.30
C ARG A 38 -5.20 2.14 -15.99
N LEU A 39 -4.12 2.26 -15.21
CA LEU A 39 -2.76 2.14 -15.75
C LEU A 39 -2.57 0.75 -16.38
N TYR A 40 -3.06 -0.31 -15.74
CA TYR A 40 -3.04 -1.66 -16.32
C TYR A 40 -3.70 -1.70 -17.71
N GLU A 41 -4.89 -1.13 -17.87
CA GLU A 41 -5.60 -1.04 -19.17
C GLU A 41 -4.83 -0.20 -20.20
N THR A 42 -4.23 0.91 -19.75
CA THR A 42 -3.43 1.79 -20.62
C THR A 42 -2.15 1.11 -21.09
N VAL A 43 -1.45 0.41 -20.19
CA VAL A 43 -0.31 -0.41 -20.57
C VAL A 43 -0.81 -1.49 -21.53
N GLN A 44 -1.92 -2.18 -21.26
CA GLN A 44 -2.49 -3.18 -22.17
C GLN A 44 -2.83 -2.66 -23.57
N SER A 45 -3.45 -1.48 -23.68
CA SER A 45 -3.73 -0.89 -24.99
C SER A 45 -2.45 -0.47 -25.71
N LYS A 46 -1.47 0.10 -24.99
CA LYS A 46 -0.13 0.34 -25.54
C LYS A 46 0.56 -0.96 -25.95
N MET A 47 0.34 -2.08 -25.25
CA MET A 47 0.91 -3.39 -25.58
C MET A 47 0.46 -3.88 -26.96
N GLU A 48 -0.81 -3.65 -27.35
CA GLU A 48 -1.35 -4.06 -28.66
C GLU A 48 -0.72 -3.23 -29.80
N THR A 49 -0.60 -1.92 -29.63
CA THR A 49 0.02 -1.02 -30.61
C THR A 49 1.52 -1.24 -30.76
N ILE A 50 2.20 -1.57 -29.66
CA ILE A 50 3.66 -1.78 -29.60
C ILE A 50 4.06 -3.15 -30.20
N GLN A 51 3.20 -4.16 -30.13
CA GLN A 51 3.41 -5.45 -30.80
C GLN A 51 3.52 -5.29 -32.33
N ALA A 52 2.78 -4.35 -32.90
CA ALA A 52 2.85 -4.04 -34.33
C ALA A 52 4.17 -3.37 -34.76
N HIS A 53 4.95 -2.84 -33.80
CA HIS A 53 6.18 -2.06 -34.04
C HIS A 53 7.47 -2.80 -33.64
N GLY A 54 7.42 -4.12 -33.40
CA GLY A 54 8.63 -4.95 -33.23
C GLY A 54 9.27 -4.94 -31.83
N THR A 55 8.55 -4.47 -30.80
CA THR A 55 9.03 -4.61 -29.40
C THR A 55 8.65 -5.99 -28.84
N SER A 56 9.54 -6.60 -28.06
CA SER A 56 9.40 -7.98 -27.58
C SER A 56 8.26 -8.15 -26.57
N TRP A 57 7.45 -9.20 -26.74
CA TRP A 57 6.39 -9.63 -25.80
C TRP A 57 6.88 -9.85 -24.35
N ILE A 58 8.20 -10.05 -24.18
CA ILE A 58 8.85 -10.17 -22.87
C ILE A 58 8.71 -8.88 -22.06
N ASP A 59 8.86 -7.72 -22.71
CA ASP A 59 8.78 -6.41 -22.06
C ASP A 59 7.36 -6.09 -21.59
N VAL A 60 6.38 -6.56 -22.36
CA VAL A 60 4.95 -6.44 -22.04
C VAL A 60 4.60 -7.18 -20.75
N LYS A 61 5.03 -8.44 -20.62
CA LYS A 61 4.84 -9.24 -19.41
C LYS A 61 5.51 -8.61 -18.19
N PHE A 62 6.66 -7.98 -18.41
CA PHE A 62 7.38 -7.28 -17.36
C PHE A 62 6.55 -6.14 -16.75
N PHE A 63 6.03 -5.21 -17.56
CA PHE A 63 5.21 -4.11 -17.05
C PHE A 63 3.93 -4.58 -16.37
N LYS A 64 3.27 -5.60 -16.94
CA LYS A 64 2.10 -6.23 -16.31
C LYS A 64 2.43 -6.69 -14.89
N LYS A 65 3.57 -7.36 -14.71
CA LYS A 65 3.99 -7.86 -13.40
C LYS A 65 4.25 -6.73 -12.39
N LEU A 66 4.82 -5.60 -12.83
CA LEU A 66 5.04 -4.45 -11.97
C LEU A 66 3.73 -3.85 -11.46
N VAL A 67 2.76 -3.63 -12.36
CA VAL A 67 1.45 -3.08 -11.98
C VAL A 67 0.70 -4.05 -11.06
N GLU A 68 0.77 -5.36 -11.32
CA GLU A 68 0.20 -6.37 -10.42
C GLU A 68 0.79 -6.31 -8.99
N ILE A 69 2.11 -6.14 -8.87
CA ILE A 69 2.77 -5.98 -7.57
C ILE A 69 2.29 -4.71 -6.88
N LEU A 70 2.27 -3.58 -7.59
CA LEU A 70 1.81 -2.30 -7.06
C LEU A 70 0.37 -2.40 -6.51
N CYS A 71 -0.54 -2.95 -7.31
CA CYS A 71 -1.94 -3.17 -6.92
C CYS A 71 -2.07 -4.06 -5.67
N ARG A 72 -1.24 -5.12 -5.55
CA ARG A 72 -1.22 -6.00 -4.37
C ARG A 72 -0.73 -5.27 -3.13
N CYS A 73 0.30 -4.44 -3.26
CA CYS A 73 0.81 -3.63 -2.16
C CYS A 73 -0.20 -2.59 -1.69
N ARG A 74 -0.85 -1.83 -2.61
CA ARG A 74 -1.96 -0.92 -2.27
C ARG A 74 -3.11 -1.61 -1.55
N ARG A 75 -3.56 -2.75 -2.06
CA ARG A 75 -4.64 -3.52 -1.42
C ARG A 75 -4.24 -3.98 -0.02
N THR A 76 -2.98 -4.40 0.16
CA THR A 76 -2.45 -4.73 1.48
C THR A 76 -2.48 -3.51 2.38
N LEU A 77 -1.99 -2.35 1.93
CA LEU A 77 -2.02 -1.08 2.68
C LEU A 77 -3.43 -0.66 3.11
N MET A 78 -4.43 -0.82 2.24
CA MET A 78 -5.83 -0.58 2.63
C MET A 78 -6.19 -1.40 3.87
N TYR A 79 -5.96 -2.71 3.82
CA TYR A 79 -6.34 -3.60 4.92
C TYR A 79 -5.44 -3.45 6.15
N THR A 80 -4.19 -3.00 6.02
CA THR A 80 -3.36 -2.69 7.19
C THR A 80 -3.91 -1.49 7.95
N TYR A 81 -4.49 -0.48 7.28
CA TYR A 81 -5.19 0.62 7.97
C TYR A 81 -6.48 0.17 8.65
N ALA A 82 -7.23 -0.75 8.05
CA ALA A 82 -8.40 -1.34 8.71
C ALA A 82 -8.00 -2.16 9.96
N PHE A 83 -6.95 -2.98 9.85
CA PHE A 83 -6.40 -3.73 10.97
C PHE A 83 -5.89 -2.81 12.09
N ALA A 84 -5.10 -1.79 11.74
CA ALA A 84 -4.51 -0.85 12.68
C ALA A 84 -5.54 0.00 13.44
N TYR A 85 -6.69 0.28 12.82
CA TYR A 85 -7.80 0.99 13.49
C TYR A 85 -8.31 0.23 14.72
N PHE A 86 -8.42 -1.10 14.63
CA PHE A 86 -8.85 -1.94 15.75
C PHE A 86 -7.72 -2.36 16.67
N LEU A 87 -6.46 -2.08 16.33
CA LEU A 87 -5.31 -2.56 17.08
C LEU A 87 -5.03 -1.71 18.34
N LYS A 88 -4.92 -2.36 19.50
CA LYS A 88 -4.42 -1.76 20.75
C LYS A 88 -2.90 -1.63 20.69
N LYS A 89 -2.38 -0.51 21.20
CA LYS A 89 -0.94 -0.22 21.18
C LYS A 89 -0.17 -1.17 22.10
N ASN A 90 0.89 -1.78 21.56
CA ASN A 90 1.88 -2.57 22.27
C ASN A 90 3.21 -2.58 21.49
N ASN A 91 4.21 -3.33 21.95
CA ASN A 91 5.52 -3.37 21.28
C ASN A 91 5.42 -3.89 19.83
N HIS A 92 4.58 -4.90 19.58
CA HIS A 92 4.39 -5.46 18.24
C HIS A 92 3.62 -4.53 17.32
N SER A 93 2.71 -3.68 17.86
CA SER A 93 2.02 -2.67 17.07
C SER A 93 2.99 -1.60 16.55
N LEU A 94 4.01 -1.22 17.33
CA LEU A 94 5.04 -0.27 16.88
C LEU A 94 5.89 -0.85 15.75
N ILE A 95 6.26 -2.13 15.84
CA ILE A 95 6.97 -2.83 14.77
C ILE A 95 6.10 -2.92 13.51
N PHE A 96 4.81 -3.24 13.69
CA PHE A 96 3.84 -3.24 12.60
C PHE A 96 3.72 -1.86 11.92
N GLU A 97 3.62 -0.78 12.69
CA GLU A 97 3.54 0.60 12.16
C GLU A 97 4.82 0.96 11.38
N SER A 98 6.00 0.55 11.85
CA SER A 98 7.26 0.72 11.11
C SER A 98 7.24 -0.07 9.80
N ASN A 99 6.80 -1.33 9.82
CA ASN A 99 6.69 -2.16 8.62
C ASN A 99 5.67 -1.60 7.62
N GLN A 100 4.56 -1.04 8.11
CA GLN A 100 3.53 -0.38 7.31
C GLN A 100 4.09 0.86 6.62
N SER A 101 4.82 1.70 7.35
CA SER A 101 5.50 2.88 6.81
C SER A 101 6.50 2.53 5.71
N ASP A 102 7.31 1.48 5.90
CA ASP A 102 8.27 1.03 4.89
C ASP A 102 7.57 0.50 3.62
N LEU A 103 6.46 -0.22 3.78
CA LEU A 103 5.64 -0.68 2.66
C LEU A 103 4.99 0.49 1.92
N GLU A 104 4.44 1.46 2.64
CA GLU A 104 3.79 2.64 2.05
C GLU A 104 4.80 3.45 1.25
N GLN A 105 5.96 3.77 1.82
CA GLN A 105 7.01 4.51 1.13
C GLN A 105 7.48 3.79 -0.14
N SER A 106 7.72 2.47 -0.06
CA SER A 106 8.15 1.70 -1.23
C SER A 106 7.05 1.57 -2.30
N THR A 107 5.77 1.56 -1.89
CA THR A 107 4.62 1.57 -2.80
C THR A 107 4.51 2.90 -3.54
N GLU A 108 4.59 4.04 -2.83
CA GLU A 108 4.53 5.36 -3.48
C GLU A 108 5.71 5.58 -4.43
N GLN A 109 6.92 5.17 -4.04
CA GLN A 109 8.09 5.26 -4.93
C GLN A 109 7.95 4.42 -6.21
N LEU A 110 7.32 3.25 -6.13
CA LEU A 110 7.05 2.43 -7.31
C LEU A 110 5.97 3.06 -8.19
N SER A 111 4.89 3.57 -7.59
CA SER A 111 3.81 4.28 -8.29
C SER A 111 4.35 5.48 -9.05
N GLU A 112 5.09 6.37 -8.37
CA GLU A 112 5.67 7.57 -8.98
C GLU A 112 6.58 7.21 -10.16
N TYR A 113 7.37 6.14 -10.04
CA TYR A 113 8.28 5.73 -11.09
C TYR A 113 7.57 5.14 -12.31
N LEU A 114 6.39 4.54 -12.13
CA LEU A 114 5.53 4.06 -13.21
C LEU A 114 4.77 5.19 -13.91
N ASP A 115 4.47 6.28 -13.19
CA ASP A 115 3.77 7.45 -13.72
C ASP A 115 4.69 8.47 -14.43
N ARG A 116 6.02 8.37 -14.25
CA ARG A 116 6.99 9.26 -14.92
C ARG A 116 6.99 9.06 -16.43
N ASP A 117 7.15 10.16 -17.18
CA ASP A 117 7.30 10.09 -18.63
C ASP A 117 8.60 9.36 -19.00
N LEU A 118 8.45 8.25 -19.73
CA LEU A 118 9.52 7.31 -20.10
C LEU A 118 10.16 7.64 -21.45
N SER A 119 9.70 8.72 -22.11
CA SER A 119 10.06 9.07 -23.49
C SER A 119 11.56 9.31 -23.74
N ASN A 120 12.35 9.64 -22.71
CA ASN A 120 13.77 10.03 -22.84
C ASN A 120 14.76 9.17 -22.03
N ILE A 121 14.36 7.98 -21.56
CA ILE A 121 15.20 7.13 -20.68
C ILE A 121 15.64 5.85 -21.41
N ASN A 122 16.87 5.40 -21.18
CA ASN A 122 17.34 4.08 -21.62
C ASN A 122 16.43 2.98 -21.03
N LEU A 123 15.67 2.32 -21.91
CA LEU A 123 14.66 1.32 -21.54
C LEU A 123 15.22 0.17 -20.68
N ASN A 124 16.47 -0.24 -20.88
CA ASN A 124 17.05 -1.35 -20.13
C ASN A 124 17.39 -0.96 -18.69
N GLU A 125 17.99 0.22 -18.50
CA GLU A 125 18.27 0.76 -17.16
C GLU A 125 16.97 1.04 -16.40
N LEU A 126 15.96 1.56 -17.09
CA LEU A 126 14.64 1.81 -16.54
C LEU A 126 13.98 0.51 -16.03
N LYS A 127 13.97 -0.54 -16.84
CA LYS A 127 13.42 -1.85 -16.47
C LYS A 127 14.11 -2.40 -15.24
N GLN A 128 15.45 -2.34 -15.20
CA GLN A 128 16.20 -2.81 -14.04
C GLN A 128 15.78 -2.07 -12.76
N LYS A 129 15.72 -0.72 -12.80
CA LYS A 129 15.30 0.09 -11.65
C LYS A 129 13.86 -0.19 -11.21
N MET A 130 12.93 -0.32 -12.16
CA MET A 130 11.54 -0.68 -11.88
C MET A 130 11.43 -2.05 -11.22
N GLN A 131 12.19 -3.03 -11.73
CA GLN A 131 12.21 -4.37 -11.19
C GLN A 131 12.73 -4.39 -9.75
N ASP A 132 13.81 -3.66 -9.48
CA ASP A 132 14.41 -3.58 -8.15
C ASP A 132 13.44 -2.95 -7.14
N LYS A 133 12.77 -1.85 -7.51
CA LYS A 133 11.74 -1.22 -6.69
C LYS A 133 10.54 -2.14 -6.44
N ALA A 134 10.06 -2.83 -7.46
CA ALA A 134 8.95 -3.77 -7.30
C ALA A 134 9.32 -4.96 -6.41
N ARG A 135 10.53 -5.51 -6.56
CA ARG A 135 11.04 -6.58 -5.68
C ARG A 135 11.14 -6.11 -4.22
N TYR A 136 11.65 -4.90 -4.01
CA TYR A 136 11.74 -4.32 -2.67
C TYR A 136 10.36 -4.11 -2.04
N CYS A 137 9.42 -3.52 -2.79
CA CYS A 137 8.05 -3.28 -2.35
C CYS A 137 7.34 -4.61 -1.98
N GLU A 138 7.48 -5.64 -2.82
CA GLU A 138 6.93 -6.97 -2.53
C GLU A 138 7.60 -7.61 -1.30
N SER A 139 8.90 -7.42 -1.10
CA SER A 139 9.60 -7.89 0.10
C SER A 139 9.06 -7.22 1.37
N ARG A 140 8.88 -5.90 1.36
CA ARG A 140 8.27 -5.17 2.48
C ARG A 140 6.86 -5.66 2.81
N ARG A 141 6.09 -5.99 1.77
CA ARG A 141 4.75 -6.57 1.91
C ARG A 141 4.79 -7.91 2.64
N HIS A 142 5.75 -8.77 2.32
CA HIS A 142 5.92 -10.06 3.01
C HIS A 142 6.34 -9.87 4.45
N VAL A 143 7.38 -9.07 4.73
CA VAL A 143 7.83 -8.78 6.10
C VAL A 143 6.68 -8.27 6.99
N LEU A 144 5.83 -7.39 6.45
CA LEU A 144 4.65 -6.92 7.16
C LEU A 144 3.67 -8.06 7.46
N LEU A 145 3.33 -8.87 6.47
CA LEU A 145 2.33 -9.93 6.61
C LEU A 145 2.83 -11.07 7.50
N ASP A 146 4.10 -11.43 7.39
CA ASP A 146 4.72 -12.47 8.22
C ASP A 146 4.70 -12.05 9.70
N HIS A 147 4.99 -10.78 10.00
CA HIS A 147 4.87 -10.23 11.35
C HIS A 147 3.42 -10.25 11.87
N VAL A 148 2.45 -9.90 11.00
CA VAL A 148 1.02 -9.97 11.35
C VAL A 148 0.58 -11.41 11.63
N HIS A 149 0.99 -12.37 10.79
CA HIS A 149 0.68 -13.80 10.98
C HIS A 149 1.31 -14.35 12.25
N GLU A 150 2.60 -14.08 12.49
CA GLU A 150 3.28 -14.48 13.73
C GLU A 150 2.55 -13.94 14.96
N GLY A 151 2.06 -12.69 14.90
CA GLY A 151 1.30 -12.12 16.00
C GLY A 151 -0.08 -12.74 16.21
N TYR A 152 -0.71 -13.31 15.18
CA TYR A 152 -1.90 -14.13 15.39
C TYR A 152 -1.55 -15.45 16.07
N ASP A 153 -0.49 -16.13 15.64
CA ASP A 153 -0.06 -17.41 16.21
C ASP A 153 0.36 -17.29 17.68
N LYS A 154 0.99 -16.18 18.04
CA LYS A 154 1.52 -15.92 19.38
C LYS A 154 0.62 -15.06 20.27
N GLY A 155 -0.54 -14.62 19.75
CA GLY A 155 -1.51 -13.82 20.52
C GLY A 155 -1.03 -12.40 20.86
N PHE A 156 -0.30 -11.73 19.96
CA PHE A 156 0.20 -10.37 20.16
C PHE A 156 -0.87 -9.29 19.99
N TRP A 157 -1.98 -9.60 19.31
CA TRP A 157 -2.96 -8.61 18.88
C TRP A 157 -4.13 -8.52 19.85
N GLU A 158 -4.28 -7.35 20.47
CA GLU A 158 -5.43 -7.01 21.29
C GLU A 158 -6.27 -5.95 20.58
N GLN A 159 -7.59 -6.00 20.76
CA GLN A 159 -8.50 -5.00 20.23
C GLN A 159 -8.45 -3.71 21.07
N SER A 160 -8.50 -2.57 20.41
CA SER A 160 -8.60 -1.27 21.06
C SER A 160 -10.00 -1.07 21.65
N ASP A 161 -10.06 -0.61 22.90
CA ASP A 161 -11.30 -0.25 23.60
C ASP A 161 -11.93 1.06 23.07
N ILE A 162 -11.26 1.73 22.13
CA ILE A 162 -11.69 3.00 21.53
C ILE A 162 -12.41 2.67 20.21
N CYS A 163 -13.64 2.18 20.32
CA CYS A 163 -14.62 2.09 19.24
C CYS A 163 -15.93 2.74 19.69
#